data_AF-A0A6P7F2V4-F1
#
_entry.id   AF-A0A6P7F2V4-F1
#
_cell.length_a   1.000
_cell.length_b   1.000
_cell.length_c   1.000
_cell.angle_alpha   90.00
_cell.angle_beta   90.00
_cell.angle_gamma   90.00
#
_symmetry.space_group_name_H-M   'P 1'
#
loop_
_entity.id
_entity.type
_entity.pdbx_description
1 polymer ?
#
loop_
_entity_poly.entity_id
_entity_poly.type
_entity_poly.pdbx_seq_one_letter_code
_entity_poly.pdbx_strand_id
1 'polypeptide(L)'
;MTNTIVILVFLCCIIAHIECNKTFIECLDSNDKGELAFVKSRTSSPVDQVIREHIPASMYKSEISCIMILHDNHTTPAVIKGGLRFKYVVIEFDFDLLLESSYVIYIYTLEEEDSSV
;
A
#
# COMPACT_ATOMS: atom_id res chain seq x y z
N MET A 1 36.77 2.30 -22.02
CA MET A 1 36.27 3.28 -21.03
C MET A 1 34.85 3.77 -21.34
N THR A 2 34.40 3.75 -22.60
CA THR A 2 33.04 4.18 -23.01
C THR A 2 31.93 3.21 -22.55
N ASN A 3 32.17 1.90 -22.59
CA ASN A 3 31.14 0.89 -22.28
C ASN A 3 30.73 0.89 -20.80
N THR A 4 31.64 1.22 -19.89
CA THR A 4 31.39 1.23 -18.45
C THR A 4 30.43 2.36 -18.05
N ILE A 5 30.50 3.50 -18.75
CA ILE A 5 29.61 4.66 -18.52
C ILE A 5 28.19 4.35 -18.98
N VAL A 6 28.03 3.69 -20.13
CA VAL A 6 26.71 3.29 -20.67
C VAL A 6 26.01 2.31 -19.74
N ILE A 7 26.75 1.34 -19.18
CA ILE A 7 26.20 0.37 -18.23
C ILE A 7 25.75 1.05 -16.93
N LEU A 8 26.50 2.04 -16.45
CA LEU A 8 26.18 2.78 -15.23
C LEU A 8 24.90 3.62 -15.39
N VAL A 9 24.74 4.28 -16.54
CA VAL A 9 23.52 5.04 -16.87
C VAL A 9 22.31 4.11 -16.95
N PHE A 10 22.45 2.95 -17.60
CA PHE A 10 21.36 1.97 -17.69
C PHE A 10 20.96 1.41 -16.31
N LEU A 11 21.94 1.09 -15.46
CA LEU A 11 21.68 0.61 -14.10
C LEU A 11 20.98 1.67 -13.24
N CYS A 12 21.40 2.94 -13.31
CA CYS A 12 20.72 4.03 -12.63
C CYS A 12 19.26 4.20 -13.13
N CYS A 13 19.02 4.11 -14.43
CA CYS A 13 17.67 4.19 -14.99
C CYS A 13 16.78 3.03 -14.56
N ILE A 14 17.33 1.81 -14.47
CA ILE A 14 16.58 0.63 -14.00
C ILE A 14 16.23 0.76 -12.50
N ILE A 15 17.19 1.20 -11.68
CA ILE A 15 16.97 1.41 -10.24
C ILE A 15 15.91 2.50 -10.02
N ALA A 16 15.99 3.62 -10.75
CA ALA A 16 14.98 4.68 -10.69
C ALA A 16 13.59 4.24 -11.17
N HIS A 17 13.52 3.32 -12.14
CA HIS A 17 12.25 2.73 -12.59
C HIS A 17 11.63 1.82 -11.53
N ILE A 18 12.43 1.07 -10.77
CA ILE A 18 11.96 0.20 -9.68
C ILE A 18 11.52 1.03 -8.47
N GLU A 19 12.20 2.15 -8.19
CA GLU A 19 11.83 3.10 -7.13
C GLU A 19 10.57 3.94 -7.46
N CYS A 20 10.06 3.88 -8.69
CA CYS A 20 8.82 4.57 -9.09
C CYS A 20 7.52 3.84 -8.67
N ASN A 21 7.60 2.69 -8.01
CA ASN A 21 6.42 2.14 -7.32
C ASN A 21 6.10 3.03 -6.13
N LYS A 22 5.18 3.99 -6.34
CA LYS A 22 4.72 4.87 -5.28
C LYS A 22 4.06 4.03 -4.20
N THR A 23 4.46 4.32 -2.97
CA THR A 23 3.89 3.69 -1.79
C THR A 23 3.15 4.75 -1.01
N PHE A 24 1.85 4.54 -0.79
CA PHE A 24 1.08 5.31 0.17
C PHE A 24 1.26 4.66 1.55
N ILE A 25 1.72 5.43 2.53
CA ILE A 25 2.02 4.93 3.88
C ILE A 25 1.34 5.84 4.90
N GLU A 26 0.49 5.25 5.72
CA GLU A 26 -0.11 5.90 6.88
C GLU A 26 0.12 5.00 8.09
N CYS A 27 1.11 5.34 8.93
CA CYS A 27 1.42 4.60 10.14
C CYS A 27 1.29 5.50 11.37
N LEU A 28 0.94 4.90 12.51
CA LEU A 28 1.00 5.54 13.81
C LEU A 28 2.46 5.80 14.25
N ASP A 29 3.32 4.80 14.09
CA ASP A 29 4.77 4.90 14.29
C ASP A 29 5.49 4.50 12.99
N SER A 30 6.43 5.32 12.53
CA SER A 30 7.19 5.05 11.31
C SER A 30 8.24 3.96 11.46
N ASN A 31 8.70 3.70 12.69
CA ASN A 31 9.73 2.71 13.00
C ASN A 31 9.14 1.34 13.36
N ASP A 32 7.90 1.32 13.84
CA ASP A 32 7.17 0.11 14.19
C ASP A 32 5.79 0.09 13.53
N LYS A 33 5.65 -0.79 12.54
CA LYS A 33 4.39 -0.96 11.81
C LYS A 33 3.40 -1.81 12.60
N GLY A 34 3.84 -2.60 13.57
CA GLY A 34 3.06 -3.68 14.20
C GLY A 34 3.04 -4.97 13.39
N GLU A 35 2.10 -5.86 13.72
CA GLU A 35 1.94 -7.18 13.10
C GLU A 35 1.17 -7.09 11.78
N LEU A 36 1.64 -7.77 10.72
CA LEU A 36 0.93 -7.82 9.45
C LEU A 36 -0.34 -8.67 9.58
N ALA A 37 -1.50 -8.02 9.56
CA ALA A 37 -2.79 -8.68 9.73
C ALA A 37 -3.52 -8.96 8.42
N PHE A 38 -3.26 -8.17 7.36
CA PHE A 38 -3.95 -8.33 6.08
C PHE A 38 -3.07 -7.95 4.91
N VAL A 39 -3.17 -8.75 3.84
CA VAL A 39 -2.58 -8.46 2.53
C VAL A 39 -3.58 -8.77 1.42
N LYS A 40 -3.70 -7.87 0.46
CA LYS A 40 -4.51 -8.09 -0.74
C LYS A 40 -3.89 -7.42 -1.95
N SER A 41 -3.70 -8.19 -3.01
CA SER A 41 -3.32 -7.68 -4.33
C SER A 41 -4.54 -7.65 -5.24
N ARG A 42 -4.61 -6.64 -6.10
CA ARG A 42 -5.65 -6.53 -7.12
C ARG A 42 -5.12 -5.73 -8.31
N THR A 43 -5.66 -6.06 -9.47
CA THR A 43 -5.48 -5.30 -10.69
C THR A 43 -6.81 -4.64 -11.05
N SER A 44 -6.80 -3.35 -11.36
CA SER A 44 -7.95 -2.62 -11.87
C SER A 44 -8.15 -2.94 -13.35
N SER A 45 -9.39 -2.94 -13.80
CA SER A 45 -9.71 -2.94 -15.23
C SER A 45 -9.59 -1.53 -15.79
N PRO A 46 -9.27 -1.34 -17.08
CA PRO A 46 -9.33 -0.05 -17.78
C PRO A 46 -10.67 0.69 -17.67
N VAL A 47 -11.75 0.01 -17.28
CA VAL A 47 -13.10 0.59 -17.11
C VAL A 47 -13.36 1.04 -15.66
N ASP A 48 -12.53 0.61 -14.71
CA ASP A 48 -12.68 0.94 -13.30
C ASP A 48 -12.11 2.34 -13.04
N GLN A 49 -12.97 3.37 -13.10
CA GLN A 49 -12.57 4.73 -12.72
C GLN A 49 -12.33 4.86 -11.22
N VAL A 50 -13.17 4.18 -10.41
CA VAL A 50 -13.06 4.21 -8.95
C VAL A 50 -13.21 2.80 -8.41
N ILE A 51 -12.25 2.37 -7.59
CA ILE A 51 -12.36 1.13 -6.83
C ILE A 51 -12.43 1.45 -5.34
N ARG A 52 -13.40 0.81 -4.66
CA ARG A 52 -13.53 0.86 -3.21
C ARG A 52 -13.22 -0.49 -2.60
N GLU A 53 -12.27 -0.52 -1.70
CA GLU A 53 -11.89 -1.69 -0.92
C GLU A 53 -12.36 -1.48 0.52
N HIS A 54 -13.29 -2.33 0.97
CA HIS A 54 -13.76 -2.36 2.35
C HIS A 54 -13.18 -3.58 3.04
N ILE A 55 -12.36 -3.34 4.08
CA ILE A 55 -11.80 -4.39 4.90
C ILE A 55 -12.46 -4.34 6.29
N PRO A 56 -13.30 -5.34 6.63
CA PRO A 56 -14.17 -5.30 7.80
C PRO A 56 -13.44 -5.68 9.09
N ALA A 57 -14.05 -5.33 10.23
CA ALA A 57 -13.49 -5.60 11.55
C ALA A 57 -13.36 -7.05 11.96
N SER A 58 -14.08 -7.96 11.30
CA SER A 58 -13.89 -9.39 11.51
C SER A 58 -12.52 -9.90 11.06
N MET A 59 -11.77 -9.13 10.28
CA MET A 59 -10.44 -9.52 9.79
C MET A 59 -9.33 -9.29 10.82
N TYR A 60 -9.57 -8.47 11.84
CA TYR A 60 -8.53 -8.00 12.76
C TYR A 60 -8.93 -8.27 14.21
N LYS A 61 -7.99 -8.74 15.01
CA LYS A 61 -8.19 -8.86 16.46
C LYS A 61 -7.94 -7.52 17.17
N SER A 62 -6.91 -6.80 16.71
CA SER A 62 -6.46 -5.52 17.24
C SER A 62 -6.78 -4.34 16.33
N GLU A 63 -6.54 -3.12 16.82
CA GLU A 63 -6.65 -1.89 16.04
C GLU A 63 -5.53 -1.78 15.00
N ILE A 64 -5.83 -1.14 13.87
CA ILE A 64 -4.89 -0.88 12.79
C ILE A 64 -3.81 0.11 13.27
N SER A 65 -2.55 -0.26 13.09
CA SER A 65 -1.37 0.53 13.44
C SER A 65 -0.69 1.16 12.22
N CYS A 66 -0.77 0.49 11.05
CA CYS A 66 -0.26 1.02 9.81
C CYS A 66 -1.01 0.49 8.58
N ILE A 67 -1.14 1.32 7.55
CA ILE A 67 -1.65 1.00 6.23
C ILE A 67 -0.54 1.32 5.23
N MET A 68 -0.15 0.35 4.42
CA MET A 68 0.83 0.52 3.34
C MET A 68 0.22 0.03 2.04
N ILE A 69 0.22 0.86 1.01
CA ILE A 69 -0.34 0.53 -0.29
C ILE A 69 0.74 0.73 -1.35
N LEU A 70 1.14 -0.36 -1.99
CA LEU A 70 1.99 -0.30 -3.18
C LEU A 70 1.08 -0.12 -4.40
N HIS A 71 1.32 0.89 -5.22
CA HIS A 71 0.54 1.11 -6.43
C HIS A 71 1.42 1.70 -7.54
N ASP A 72 0.96 1.59 -8.78
CA ASP A 72 1.58 2.31 -9.88
C ASP A 72 1.17 3.80 -9.89
N ASN A 73 2.04 4.61 -10.49
CA ASN A 73 2.17 6.05 -10.31
C ASN A 73 0.94 6.89 -10.77
N HIS A 74 -0.12 6.24 -11.27
CA HIS A 74 -1.31 6.86 -11.88
C HIS A 74 -2.55 6.84 -10.99
N THR A 75 -2.43 6.35 -9.76
CA THR A 75 -3.53 6.23 -8.82
C THR A 75 -3.24 7.02 -7.56
N THR A 76 -4.21 7.73 -7.01
CA THR A 76 -4.07 8.36 -5.67
C THR A 76 -4.99 7.65 -4.69
N PRO A 77 -4.48 6.72 -3.88
CA PRO A 77 -5.30 6.07 -2.86
C PRO A 77 -5.63 7.05 -1.73
N ALA A 78 -6.84 6.91 -1.16
CA ALA A 78 -7.29 7.67 -0.01
C ALA A 78 -8.07 6.79 0.97
N VAL A 79 -7.80 6.96 2.27
CA VAL A 79 -8.64 6.38 3.33
C VAL A 79 -9.86 7.28 3.51
N ILE A 80 -11.04 6.78 3.18
CA ILE A 80 -12.28 7.57 3.24
C ILE A 80 -13.11 7.31 4.51
N LYS A 81 -12.93 6.16 5.17
CA LYS A 81 -13.54 5.81 6.46
C LYS A 81 -12.68 4.81 7.23
N GLY A 82 -12.72 4.88 8.57
CA GLY A 82 -11.92 4.01 9.44
C GLY A 82 -10.44 4.43 9.44
N GLY A 83 -9.52 3.46 9.48
CA GLY A 83 -8.08 3.70 9.39
C GLY A 83 -7.32 3.41 10.68
N LEU A 84 -6.30 4.20 10.99
CA LEU A 84 -5.48 4.05 12.19
C LEU A 84 -6.35 4.05 13.46
N ARG A 85 -6.03 3.17 14.43
CA ARG A 85 -6.79 2.97 15.67
C ARG A 85 -8.21 2.43 15.47
N PHE A 86 -8.66 2.19 14.24
CA PHE A 86 -9.90 1.48 13.97
C PHE A 86 -9.63 -0.01 13.73
N LYS A 87 -10.68 -0.81 13.85
CA LYS A 87 -10.66 -2.20 13.40
C LYS A 87 -11.20 -2.34 11.99
N TYR A 88 -11.35 -1.30 11.20
CA TYR A 88 -11.82 -1.43 9.82
C TYR A 88 -11.26 -0.28 8.99
N VAL A 89 -11.23 -0.46 7.69
CA VAL A 89 -10.84 0.60 6.77
C VAL A 89 -11.60 0.49 5.45
N VAL A 90 -11.96 1.65 4.91
CA VAL A 90 -12.45 1.78 3.55
C VAL A 90 -11.47 2.66 2.79
N ILE A 91 -10.86 2.07 1.76
CA ILE A 91 -9.88 2.71 0.89
C ILE A 91 -10.54 2.94 -0.46
N GLU A 92 -10.39 4.14 -0.99
CA GLU A 92 -10.81 4.52 -2.34
C GLU A 92 -9.57 4.73 -3.20
N PHE A 93 -9.63 4.20 -4.42
CA PHE A 93 -8.64 4.39 -5.46
C PHE A 93 -9.32 5.14 -6.60
N ASP A 94 -8.83 6.35 -6.89
CA ASP A 94 -9.25 7.14 -8.05
C ASP A 94 -8.21 6.96 -9.17
N PHE A 95 -8.65 6.38 -10.28
CA PHE A 95 -7.81 6.07 -11.43
C PHE A 95 -8.01 7.15 -12.49
N ASP A 96 -7.00 8.00 -12.68
CA ASP A 96 -7.04 9.12 -13.63
C ASP A 96 -7.04 8.67 -15.11
N LEU A 97 -6.67 7.41 -15.39
CA LEU A 97 -6.44 6.89 -16.75
C LEU A 97 -7.19 5.57 -16.97
N LEU A 98 -7.63 5.34 -18.22
CA LEU A 98 -8.18 4.05 -18.70
C LEU A 98 -7.06 3.02 -18.92
N LEU A 99 -6.09 2.95 -18.01
CA LEU A 99 -4.99 2.01 -18.04
C LEU A 99 -5.20 0.97 -16.93
N GLU A 100 -4.77 -0.25 -17.22
CA GLU A 100 -4.71 -1.31 -16.24
C GLU A 100 -3.65 -0.92 -15.18
N SER A 101 -4.07 -0.88 -13.93
CA SER A 101 -3.21 -0.55 -12.80
C SER A 101 -3.24 -1.64 -11.76
N SER A 102 -2.10 -1.89 -11.10
CA SER A 102 -2.00 -2.90 -10.05
C SER A 102 -1.70 -2.25 -8.71
N TYR A 103 -2.32 -2.78 -7.65
CA TYR A 103 -2.05 -2.34 -6.29
C TYR A 103 -2.04 -3.50 -5.30
N VAL A 104 -1.30 -3.30 -4.21
CA VAL A 104 -1.21 -4.23 -3.08
C VAL A 104 -1.42 -3.45 -1.81
N ILE A 105 -2.40 -3.87 -1.01
CA ILE A 105 -2.73 -3.29 0.29
C ILE A 105 -2.13 -4.20 1.37
N TYR A 106 -1.37 -3.60 2.28
CA TYR A 106 -0.88 -4.19 3.52
C TYR A 106 -1.48 -3.42 4.68
N ILE A 107 -2.06 -4.13 5.64
CA ILE A 107 -2.59 -3.54 6.87
C ILE A 107 -1.96 -4.26 8.04
N TYR A 108 -1.38 -3.46 8.92
CA TYR A 108 -0.75 -3.88 10.14
C TYR A 108 -1.62 -3.49 11.32
N THR A 109 -1.61 -4.31 12.37
CA THR A 109 -2.30 -4.06 13.63
C THR A 109 -1.33 -3.97 14.78
N LEU A 110 -1.75 -3.32 15.87
CA LEU A 110 -1.00 -3.31 17.12
C LEU A 110 -0.76 -4.75 17.59
N GLU A 111 0.45 -5.04 18.05
CA GLU A 111 0.77 -6.31 18.70
C GLU A 111 -0.18 -6.49 19.90
N GLU A 112 -0.78 -7.67 20.02
CA GLU A 112 -1.52 -8.01 21.24
C GLU A 112 -0.48 -8.15 22.37
N GLU A 113 -0.51 -7.24 23.35
CA GLU A 113 0.16 -7.49 24.61
C GLU A 113 -0.47 -8.74 25.23
N ASP A 114 0.24 -9.86 25.16
CA ASP A 114 -0.20 -11.14 25.69
C ASP A 114 -0.34 -10.99 27.22
N SER A 115 -1.54 -10.64 27.68
CA SER A 115 -1.87 -10.47 29.09
C SER A 115 -1.97 -11.86 29.74
N SER A 116 -0.84 -12.54 29.85
CA SER A 116 -0.69 -13.76 30.61
C SER A 116 -0.45 -13.39 32.07
N VAL A 117 -1.56 -13.20 32.80
CA VAL A 117 -1.61 -13.15 34.27
C VAL A 117 -2.00 -14.53 34.79
#